data_AF-A0A8S9KTZ1-F1
#
_entry.id   AF-A0A8S9KTZ1-F1
#
_cell.length_a   1.000
_cell.length_b   1.000
_cell.length_c   1.000
_cell.angle_alpha   90.00
_cell.angle_beta   90.00
_cell.angle_gamma   90.00
#
_symmetry.space_group_name_H-M   'P 1'
#
loop_
_entity.id
_entity.type
_entity.pdbx_description
1 polymer ?
#
loop_
_entity_poly.entity_id
_entity_poly.type
_entity_poly.pdbx_seq_one_letter_code
_entity_poly.pdbx_strand_id
1 'polypeptide(L)'
;MDSLIKVFFCLSVFLLLGEINGVEGSDKNQRMYGFRPTKLFVFGDSYADTGNIKKSLSSSWRFPYGITFPGKPAGRFSDGRVSTDFLGNSSL
;
A
#
# COMPACT_ATOMS: atom_id res chain seq x y z
N MET A 1 -8.56 34.64 -2.29
CA MET A 1 -7.39 34.29 -1.46
C MET A 1 -7.78 34.03 -0.02
N ASP A 2 -8.84 34.70 0.46
CA ASP A 2 -9.27 34.67 1.87
C ASP A 2 -9.85 33.32 2.31
N SER A 3 -10.54 32.60 1.42
CA SER A 3 -11.08 31.27 1.74
C SER A 3 -9.98 30.22 1.92
N LEU A 4 -8.92 30.29 1.10
CA LEU A 4 -7.80 29.36 1.16
C LEU A 4 -7.01 29.52 2.47
N ILE A 5 -6.74 30.78 2.84
CA ILE A 5 -6.08 31.13 4.11
C ILE A 5 -6.89 30.63 5.31
N LYS A 6 -8.23 30.73 5.26
CA LYS A 6 -9.09 30.19 6.31
C LYS A 6 -9.01 28.67 6.41
N VAL A 7 -8.97 27.97 5.29
CA VAL A 7 -8.82 26.49 5.28
C VAL A 7 -7.47 26.08 5.86
N PHE A 8 -6.38 26.73 5.45
CA PHE A 8 -5.05 26.46 5.98
C PHE A 8 -4.95 26.73 7.49
N PHE A 9 -5.53 27.84 7.95
CA PHE A 9 -5.59 28.17 9.37
C PHE A 9 -6.44 27.17 10.17
N CYS A 10 -7.55 26.70 9.60
CA CYS A 10 -8.38 25.69 10.23
C CYS A 10 -7.60 24.37 10.35
N LEU A 11 -6.91 23.95 9.28
CA LEU A 11 -6.12 22.71 9.26
C LEU A 11 -4.96 22.75 10.27
N SER A 12 -4.28 23.89 10.39
CA SER A 12 -3.17 24.03 11.35
C SER A 12 -3.68 23.98 12.79
N VAL A 13 -4.83 24.58 13.09
CA VAL A 13 -5.47 24.52 14.41
C VAL A 13 -5.91 23.10 14.75
N PHE A 14 -6.47 22.34 13.79
CA PHE A 14 -6.81 20.92 14.00
C PHE A 14 -5.60 20.03 14.26
N LEU A 15 -4.47 20.28 13.61
CA LEU A 15 -3.22 19.54 13.84
C LEU A 15 -2.55 19.90 15.18
N LEU A 16 -2.74 21.13 15.66
CA LEU A 16 -2.17 21.61 16.93
C LEU A 16 -3.04 21.28 18.16
N LEU A 17 -4.36 21.18 17.99
CA LEU A 17 -5.32 20.81 19.05
C LEU A 17 -5.69 19.33 19.05
N GLY A 18 -5.23 18.56 18.07
CA GLY A 18 -5.34 17.11 18.11
C GLY A 18 -4.49 16.58 19.26
N GLU A 19 -5.09 16.47 20.44
CA GLU A 19 -4.47 15.75 21.54
C GLU A 19 -4.03 14.38 21.03
N ILE A 20 -2.74 14.10 21.18
CA ILE A 20 -2.20 12.75 21.07
C ILE A 20 -2.73 12.02 22.30
N ASN A 21 -4.02 11.70 22.30
CA ASN A 21 -4.56 10.69 23.17
C ASN A 21 -3.89 9.41 22.69
N GLY A 22 -2.71 9.14 23.25
CA GLY A 22 -2.06 7.87 23.13
C GLY A 22 -3.10 6.85 23.54
N VAL A 23 -3.56 6.04 22.58
CA VAL A 23 -4.28 4.83 22.91
C VAL A 23 -3.30 4.04 23.78
N GLU A 24 -3.54 4.05 25.07
CA GLU A 24 -2.93 3.09 25.98
C GLU A 24 -3.52 1.76 25.56
N GLY A 25 -2.79 1.10 24.66
CA GLY A 25 -3.09 -0.26 24.25
C GLY A 25 -3.11 -1.08 25.51
N SER A 26 -4.31 -1.49 25.93
CA SER A 26 -4.50 -2.46 27.00
C SER A 26 -3.60 -3.63 26.66
N ASP A 27 -2.52 -3.78 27.44
CA ASP A 27 -1.53 -4.84 27.29
C ASP A 27 -2.17 -6.13 27.79
N LYS A 28 -3.18 -6.58 27.06
CA LYS A 28 -3.73 -7.91 27.20
C LYS A 28 -2.63 -8.81 26.67
N ASN A 29 -1.86 -9.33 27.62
CA ASN A 29 -1.07 -10.56 27.54
C ASN A 29 -1.97 -11.77 27.18
N GLN A 30 -2.85 -11.62 26.21
CA GLN A 30 -3.33 -12.71 25.40
C GLN A 30 -2.23 -12.94 24.38
N ARG A 31 -1.32 -13.86 24.71
CA ARG A 31 -0.61 -14.61 23.68
C ARG A 31 -1.64 -14.92 22.58
N MET A 32 -1.44 -14.30 21.42
CA MET A 32 -2.26 -14.49 20.24
C MET A 32 -2.35 -15.98 19.93
N TYR A 33 -3.39 -16.65 20.41
CA TYR A 33 -3.81 -17.89 19.80
C TYR A 33 -4.41 -17.52 18.44
N GLY A 34 -3.56 -17.50 17.40
CA GLY A 34 -3.99 -17.90 16.05
C GLY A 34 -4.35 -16.84 15.02
N PHE A 35 -4.05 -15.54 15.17
CA PHE A 35 -4.21 -14.62 14.04
C PHE A 35 -3.10 -14.84 13.00
N ARG A 36 -3.40 -15.71 12.04
CA ARG A 36 -2.56 -16.04 10.88
C ARG A 36 -3.37 -15.80 9.61
N PRO A 37 -3.46 -14.55 9.12
CA PRO A 37 -4.18 -14.28 7.89
C PRO A 37 -3.58 -15.11 6.75
N THR A 38 -4.44 -15.84 6.03
CA THR A 38 -4.01 -16.76 4.95
C THR A 38 -4.13 -16.13 3.56
N LYS A 39 -4.68 -14.91 3.48
CA LYS A 39 -4.95 -14.17 2.25
C LYS A 39 -4.70 -12.68 2.44
N LEU A 40 -4.25 -12.04 1.37
CA LEU A 40 -4.10 -10.61 1.24
C LEU A 40 -4.98 -10.14 0.07
N PHE A 41 -5.93 -9.25 0.35
CA PHE A 41 -6.71 -8.57 -0.69
C PHE A 41 -6.10 -7.19 -0.89
N VAL A 42 -5.75 -6.87 -2.13
CA VAL A 42 -5.02 -5.66 -2.48
C VAL A 42 -5.86 -4.82 -3.42
N PHE A 43 -6.06 -3.56 -3.06
CA PHE A 43 -6.68 -2.53 -3.88
C PHE A 43 -5.65 -1.44 -4.16
N GLY A 44 -5.75 -0.79 -5.31
CA GLY A 44 -4.85 0.30 -5.66
C GLY A 44 -4.80 0.54 -7.16
N ASP A 45 -3.72 1.18 -7.59
CA ASP A 45 -3.41 1.51 -8.97
C ASP A 45 -2.25 0.64 -9.49
N SER A 46 -1.47 1.17 -10.42
CA SER A 46 -0.29 0.51 -10.98
C SER A 46 0.74 0.05 -9.93
N TYR A 47 0.81 0.69 -8.76
CA TYR A 47 1.72 0.28 -7.67
C TYR A 47 1.33 -1.05 -7.03
N ALA A 48 0.06 -1.43 -7.13
CA ALA A 48 -0.48 -2.69 -6.60
C ALA A 48 -0.76 -3.73 -7.69
N ASP A 49 -0.79 -3.32 -8.97
CA ASP A 49 -1.18 -4.18 -10.07
C ASP A 49 -0.14 -5.29 -10.33
N THR A 50 -0.63 -6.52 -10.41
CA THR A 50 0.16 -7.72 -10.68
C THR A 50 -0.22 -8.40 -12.00
N GLY A 51 -0.97 -7.70 -12.86
CA GLY A 51 -1.37 -8.16 -14.19
C GLY A 51 -2.87 -8.07 -14.49
N ASN A 52 -3.62 -7.26 -13.76
CA ASN A 52 -5.06 -7.05 -13.94
C ASN A 52 -5.36 -6.26 -15.22
N ILE A 53 -4.52 -5.28 -15.60
CA ILE A 53 -4.71 -4.55 -16.87
C ILE A 53 -4.27 -5.44 -18.03
N LYS A 54 -5.15 -5.58 -19.05
CA LYS A 54 -4.90 -6.42 -20.23
C LYS A 54 -3.61 -6.02 -20.97
N LYS A 55 -2.91 -7.02 -21.50
CA LYS A 55 -1.66 -6.85 -22.28
C LYS A 55 -1.77 -5.90 -23.47
N SER A 56 -2.93 -5.82 -24.12
CA SER A 56 -3.15 -4.90 -25.24
C SER A 56 -3.27 -3.43 -24.81
N LEU A 57 -3.55 -3.17 -23.53
CA LEU A 57 -3.89 -1.84 -23.01
C LEU A 57 -2.80 -1.22 -22.13
N SER A 58 -1.81 -1.99 -21.68
CA SER A 58 -0.80 -1.51 -20.74
C SER A 58 0.64 -1.68 -21.23
N SER A 59 1.48 -0.69 -20.92
CA SER A 59 2.93 -0.76 -21.09
C SER A 59 3.60 -1.75 -20.14
N SER A 60 2.97 -2.12 -19.02
CA SER A 60 3.51 -3.05 -18.00
C SER A 60 3.77 -4.47 -18.53
N TRP A 61 3.32 -4.77 -19.74
CA TRP A 61 3.57 -6.02 -20.45
C TRP A 61 4.69 -5.93 -21.50
N ARG A 62 5.48 -4.85 -21.49
CA ARG A 62 6.59 -4.61 -22.40
C ARG A 62 7.91 -4.48 -21.63
N PHE A 63 9.02 -4.63 -22.33
CA PHE A 63 10.34 -4.31 -21.78
C PHE A 63 10.38 -2.84 -21.33
N PRO A 64 11.02 -2.48 -20.20
CA PRO A 64 11.86 -3.32 -19.33
C PRO A 64 11.14 -3.92 -18.12
N TYR A 65 9.80 -3.99 -18.10
CA TYR A 65 9.08 -4.49 -16.92
C TYR A 65 9.33 -5.98 -16.68
N GLY A 66 9.48 -6.33 -15.40
CA GLY A 66 9.67 -7.69 -14.94
C GLY A 66 11.02 -8.34 -15.27
N ILE A 67 12.07 -7.62 -15.70
CA ILE A 67 13.37 -8.25 -16.03
C ILE A 67 14.08 -8.77 -14.78
N THR A 68 13.98 -8.08 -13.65
CA THR A 68 14.49 -8.57 -12.35
C THR A 68 13.58 -9.66 -11.76
N PHE A 69 12.26 -9.50 -11.83
CA PHE A 69 11.29 -10.52 -11.44
C PHE A 69 9.95 -10.29 -12.18
N PRO A 70 9.35 -11.31 -12.82
CA PRO A 70 9.73 -12.72 -12.84
C PRO A 70 10.68 -13.13 -13.99
N GLY A 71 11.48 -12.21 -14.54
CA GLY A 71 12.35 -12.43 -15.70
C GLY A 71 11.69 -12.15 -17.05
N LYS A 72 10.44 -11.66 -17.05
CA LYS A 72 9.69 -11.24 -18.23
C LYS A 72 8.55 -10.30 -17.84
N PRO A 73 8.04 -9.46 -18.75
CA PRO A 73 6.87 -8.64 -18.47
C PRO A 73 5.65 -9.49 -18.07
N ALA A 74 5.14 -9.22 -16.88
CA ALA A 74 4.00 -9.94 -16.27
C ALA A 74 2.87 -9.00 -15.85
N GLY A 75 2.85 -7.77 -16.39
CA GLY A 75 1.80 -6.80 -16.11
C GLY A 75 2.01 -5.93 -14.86
N ARG A 76 3.13 -6.13 -14.15
CA ARG A 76 3.58 -5.28 -13.04
C ARG A 76 4.21 -4.00 -13.57
N PHE A 77 3.89 -2.86 -12.98
CA PHE A 77 4.54 -1.58 -13.27
C PHE A 77 5.87 -1.44 -12.51
N SER A 78 6.66 -2.50 -12.49
CA SER A 78 7.97 -2.58 -11.86
C SER A 78 8.87 -3.50 -12.67
N ASP A 79 10.18 -3.28 -12.59
CA ASP A 79 11.16 -4.24 -13.09
C ASP A 79 11.15 -5.55 -12.27
N GLY A 80 10.68 -5.48 -11.02
CA GLY A 80 10.63 -6.63 -10.15
C GLY A 80 9.28 -6.80 -9.48
N ARG A 81 9.37 -7.21 -8.22
CA ARG A 81 8.23 -7.26 -7.31
C ARG A 81 7.67 -5.85 -7.08
N VAL A 82 6.38 -5.80 -6.75
CA VAL A 82 5.73 -4.61 -6.19
C VAL A 82 5.56 -4.79 -4.68
N SER A 83 5.29 -3.72 -3.94
CA SER A 83 5.28 -3.73 -2.46
C SER A 83 4.44 -4.86 -1.85
N THR A 84 3.32 -5.21 -2.48
CA THR A 84 2.40 -6.24 -2.00
C THR A 84 2.96 -7.66 -2.13
N ASP A 85 3.92 -7.91 -3.03
CA ASP A 85 4.58 -9.22 -3.11
C ASP A 85 5.44 -9.49 -1.87
N PHE A 86 5.97 -8.45 -1.23
CA PHE A 86 6.77 -8.61 -0.01
C PHE A 86 5.88 -8.90 1.19
N LEU A 87 4.71 -8.27 1.26
CA LEU A 87 3.70 -8.50 2.31
C LEU A 87 2.99 -9.85 2.16
N GLY A 88 2.73 -10.30 0.94
CA GLY A 88 2.11 -11.60 0.69
C GLY A 88 3.07 -12.77 0.89
N ASN A 89 4.38 -12.54 0.80
CA ASN A 89 5.42 -13.57 0.87
C ASN A 89 6.16 -13.59 2.22
N SER A 90 5.73 -12.78 3.20
CA SER A 90 6.29 -12.73 4.55
C SER A 90 5.70 -13.76 5.54
N SER A 91 4.91 -14.71 5.04
CA SER A 91 4.24 -15.75 5.86
C SER A 91 4.97 -17.10 5.88
N LEU A 92 6.27 -17.13 5.60
CA LEU A 92 7.10 -18.33 5.74
C LEU A 92 7.46 -18.61 7.20
#